data_AF-A0ABD0R6X5-F1
#
_entry.id   AF-A0ABD0R6X5-F1
#
_cell.length_a   1.000
_cell.length_b   1.000
_cell.length_c   1.000
_cell.angle_alpha   90.00
_cell.angle_beta   90.00
_cell.angle_gamma   90.00
#
_symmetry.space_group_name_H-M   'P 1'
#
loop_
_entity.id
_entity.type
_entity.pdbx_description
1 polymer ?
#
loop_
_entity_poly.entity_id
_entity_poly.type
_entity_poly.pdbx_seq_one_letter_code
_entity_poly.pdbx_strand_id
1 'polypeptide(L)'
;DLEVVTRFLPAMMSIVVDDYTFTVEQKLPSEEKTSLTYPTTLPETFSRYIQENRVACEIGLYYVLIIAKQRNKNALQRLLPALVDTYNDMAFGDIFLHLLTGHLTLLSDEFGSE
;
A
#
# COMPACT_ATOMS: atom_id res chain seq x y z
N ASP A 1 9.87 12.54 -14.73
CA ASP A 1 8.43 12.92 -14.75
C ASP A 1 7.60 12.09 -15.72
N LEU A 2 7.90 12.05 -17.03
CA LEU A 2 7.11 11.24 -17.97
C LEU A 2 7.03 9.76 -17.58
N GLU A 3 8.14 9.17 -17.13
CA GLU A 3 8.14 7.76 -16.70
C GLU A 3 7.35 7.51 -15.41
N VAL A 4 7.20 8.51 -14.54
CA VAL A 4 6.32 8.38 -13.38
C VAL A 4 4.88 8.19 -13.88
N VAL A 5 4.49 8.95 -14.90
CA VAL A 5 3.16 8.86 -15.50
C VAL A 5 2.96 7.60 -16.32
N THR A 6 3.94 7.20 -17.12
CA THR A 6 3.78 6.10 -18.08
C THR A 6 4.17 4.72 -17.54
N ARG A 7 4.91 4.64 -16.43
CA ARG A 7 5.37 3.36 -15.84
C ARG A 7 4.95 3.21 -14.39
N PHE A 8 5.26 4.19 -13.53
CA PHE A 8 4.95 4.07 -12.11
C PHE A 8 3.45 4.12 -11.83
N LEU A 9 2.70 5.08 -12.40
CA LEU A 9 1.26 5.18 -12.15
C LEU A 9 0.50 3.92 -12.59
N PRO A 10 0.75 3.31 -13.76
CA PRO A 10 0.17 2.01 -14.10
C PRO A 10 0.52 0.90 -13.10
N ALA A 11 1.77 0.83 -12.64
CA ALA A 11 2.19 -0.15 -11.64
C ALA A 11 1.47 0.06 -10.30
N MET A 12 1.38 1.31 -9.84
CA MET A 12 0.65 1.68 -8.63
C MET A 12 -0.84 1.38 -8.77
N MET A 13 -1.44 1.67 -9.93
CA MET A 13 -2.84 1.33 -10.18
C MET A 13 -3.11 -0.17 -10.18
N SER A 14 -2.16 -1.01 -10.60
CA SER A 14 -2.34 -2.46 -10.46
C SER A 14 -2.51 -2.88 -8.99
N ILE A 15 -1.72 -2.31 -8.08
CA ILE A 15 -1.83 -2.55 -6.63
C ILE A 15 -3.19 -2.08 -6.12
N VAL A 16 -3.62 -0.87 -6.52
CA VAL A 16 -4.93 -0.32 -6.13
C VAL A 16 -6.07 -1.23 -6.58
N VAL A 17 -6.01 -1.72 -7.82
CA VAL A 17 -7.03 -2.63 -8.36
C VAL A 17 -7.04 -3.95 -7.61
N ASP A 18 -5.89 -4.53 -7.27
CA ASP A 18 -5.80 -5.73 -6.43
C ASP A 18 -6.53 -5.51 -5.09
N ASP A 19 -6.25 -4.39 -4.42
CA ASP A 19 -6.80 -4.04 -3.11
C ASP A 19 -8.31 -3.88 -3.15
N TYR A 20 -8.83 -3.16 -4.16
CA TYR A 20 -10.27 -2.99 -4.34
C TYR A 20 -10.97 -4.29 -4.74
N THR A 21 -10.35 -5.09 -5.62
CA THR A 21 -10.92 -6.37 -6.03
C THR A 21 -11.12 -7.27 -4.81
N PHE A 22 -10.11 -7.39 -3.95
CA PHE A 22 -10.23 -8.19 -2.74
C PHE A 22 -11.22 -7.59 -1.72
N THR A 23 -11.25 -6.26 -1.59
CA THR A 23 -12.22 -5.57 -0.71
C THR A 23 -13.67 -5.83 -1.14
N VAL A 24 -13.93 -5.86 -2.45
CA VAL A 24 -15.24 -6.19 -3.01
C VAL A 24 -15.55 -7.67 -2.78
N GLU A 25 -14.60 -8.56 -3.06
CA GLU A 25 -14.73 -10.00 -2.87
C GLU A 25 -15.15 -10.37 -1.45
N GLN A 26 -14.55 -9.73 -0.43
CA GLN A 26 -14.89 -9.99 0.97
C GLN A 26 -16.35 -9.65 1.32
N LYS A 27 -16.96 -8.71 0.58
CA LYS A 27 -18.34 -8.25 0.77
C LYS A 27 -19.37 -9.03 -0.04
N LEU A 28 -18.94 -9.89 -0.97
CA LEU A 28 -19.85 -10.73 -1.74
C LEU A 28 -20.52 -11.79 -0.84
N PRO A 29 -21.74 -12.25 -1.18
CA PRO A 29 -22.34 -13.43 -0.58
C PRO A 29 -21.45 -14.66 -0.74
N SER A 30 -21.50 -15.60 0.22
CA SER A 30 -20.64 -16.79 0.24
C SER A 30 -20.71 -17.65 -1.03
N GLU A 31 -21.85 -17.65 -1.73
CA GLU A 31 -22.07 -18.40 -2.99
C GLU A 31 -21.36 -17.77 -4.19
N GLU A 32 -21.07 -16.47 -4.13
CA GLU A 32 -20.40 -15.69 -5.18
C GLU A 32 -18.91 -15.50 -4.91
N LYS A 33 -18.43 -15.90 -3.72
CA LYS A 33 -17.01 -15.82 -3.36
C LYS A 33 -16.20 -16.84 -4.15
N THR A 34 -15.29 -16.31 -4.93
CA THR A 34 -14.16 -16.99 -5.54
C THR A 34 -13.09 -17.29 -4.48
N SER A 35 -12.29 -18.34 -4.65
CA SER A 35 -11.12 -18.62 -3.81
C SER A 35 -9.94 -17.68 -4.11
N LEU A 36 -10.19 -16.38 -4.22
CA LEU A 36 -9.18 -15.39 -4.56
C LEU A 36 -8.20 -15.24 -3.40
N THR A 37 -6.91 -15.46 -3.68
CA THR A 37 -5.84 -15.24 -2.71
C THR A 37 -5.33 -13.82 -2.85
N TYR A 38 -5.18 -13.11 -1.73
CA TYR A 38 -4.67 -11.73 -1.75
C TYR A 38 -3.20 -11.70 -2.25
N PRO A 39 -2.85 -10.85 -3.22
CA PRO A 39 -1.48 -10.77 -3.74
C PRO A 39 -0.49 -10.23 -2.69
N THR A 40 0.59 -10.97 -2.42
CA THR A 40 1.57 -10.59 -1.39
C THR A 40 2.79 -9.86 -1.95
N THR A 41 3.01 -9.88 -3.27
CA THR A 41 4.19 -9.28 -3.90
C THR A 41 3.86 -7.92 -4.51
N LEU A 42 4.79 -6.97 -4.43
CA LEU A 42 4.66 -5.69 -5.13
C LEU A 42 5.28 -5.79 -6.54
N PRO A 43 4.72 -5.09 -7.56
CA PRO A 43 5.36 -4.97 -8.85
C PRO A 43 6.77 -4.37 -8.72
N GLU A 44 7.78 -4.97 -9.36
CA GLU A 44 9.17 -4.46 -9.30
C GLU A 44 9.29 -2.99 -9.72
N THR A 45 8.45 -2.56 -10.68
CA THR A 45 8.40 -1.17 -11.14
C THR A 45 7.90 -0.24 -10.03
N PHE A 46 6.99 -0.69 -9.18
CA PHE A 46 6.60 0.10 -8.01
C PHE A 46 7.82 0.28 -7.10
N SER A 47 8.39 -0.82 -6.58
CA SER A 47 9.50 -0.79 -5.61
C SER A 47 10.69 0.03 -6.08
N ARG A 48 11.10 -0.11 -7.36
CA ARG A 48 12.20 0.66 -7.94
C ARG A 48 11.94 2.17 -7.91
N TYR A 49 10.75 2.61 -8.32
CA TYR A 49 10.46 4.04 -8.41
C TYR A 49 10.29 4.70 -7.04
N ILE A 50 9.79 4.00 -6.02
CA ILE A 50 9.73 4.54 -4.66
C ILE A 50 11.14 4.78 -4.08
N GLN A 51 12.12 3.96 -4.48
CA GLN A 51 13.52 4.10 -4.09
C GLN A 51 14.23 5.23 -4.85
N GLU A 52 14.02 5.31 -6.16
CA GLU A 52 14.85 6.14 -7.04
C GLU A 52 14.24 7.51 -7.37
N ASN A 53 12.92 7.69 -7.22
CA ASN A 53 12.23 8.89 -7.65
C ASN A 53 11.42 9.53 -6.51
N ARG A 54 11.78 10.77 -6.15
CA ARG A 54 11.10 11.54 -5.11
C ARG A 54 9.58 11.64 -5.29
N VAL A 55 9.10 11.96 -6.51
CA VAL A 55 7.67 12.19 -6.76
C VAL A 55 6.89 10.87 -6.64
N ALA A 56 7.43 9.78 -7.20
CA ALA A 56 6.84 8.46 -7.05
C ALA A 56 6.83 8.00 -5.59
N CYS A 57 7.91 8.28 -4.84
CA CYS A 57 7.97 8.03 -3.41
C CYS A 57 6.87 8.79 -2.66
N GLU A 58 6.73 10.11 -2.86
CA GLU A 58 5.67 10.91 -2.24
C GLU A 58 4.28 10.32 -2.54
N ILE A 59 3.98 9.98 -3.79
CA ILE A 59 2.71 9.36 -4.19
C ILE A 59 2.51 8.00 -3.48
N GLY A 60 3.54 7.16 -3.43
CA GLY A 60 3.49 5.86 -2.76
C GLY A 60 3.25 5.99 -1.26
N LEU A 61 3.90 6.93 -0.59
CA LEU A 61 3.69 7.22 0.82
C LEU A 61 2.26 7.71 1.09
N TYR A 62 1.72 8.62 0.27
CA TYR A 62 0.32 9.03 0.40
C TYR A 62 -0.64 7.85 0.21
N TYR A 63 -0.34 6.92 -0.71
CA TYR A 63 -1.14 5.71 -0.86
C TYR A 63 -1.14 4.85 0.41
N VAL A 64 0.02 4.66 1.05
CA VAL A 64 0.10 3.93 2.32
C VAL A 64 -0.75 4.60 3.41
N LEU A 65 -0.74 5.93 3.52
CA LEU A 65 -1.60 6.64 4.47
C LEU A 65 -3.10 6.41 4.18
N ILE A 66 -3.49 6.40 2.91
CA ILE A 66 -4.88 6.08 2.50
C ILE A 66 -5.25 4.67 2.95
N ILE A 67 -4.39 3.69 2.71
CA ILE A 67 -4.60 2.29 3.11
C ILE A 67 -4.66 2.14 4.63
N ALA A 68 -3.77 2.81 5.37
CA ALA A 68 -3.78 2.82 6.83
C ALA A 68 -5.09 3.41 7.38
N LYS A 69 -5.58 4.50 6.78
CA LYS A 69 -6.88 5.10 7.12
C LYS A 69 -8.06 4.17 6.83
N GLN A 70 -7.98 3.37 5.77
CA GLN A 70 -9.00 2.37 5.42
C GLN A 70 -8.94 1.10 6.29
N ARG A 71 -7.91 0.96 7.13
CA ARG A 71 -7.69 -0.22 7.97
C ARG A 71 -7.55 -1.53 7.18
N ASN A 72 -7.07 -1.45 5.94
CA ASN A 72 -6.88 -2.65 5.12
C ASN A 72 -5.58 -3.36 5.51
N LYS A 73 -5.68 -4.34 6.41
CA LYS A 73 -4.53 -5.08 6.95
C LYS A 73 -3.70 -5.81 5.89
N ASN A 74 -4.34 -6.41 4.90
CA ASN A 74 -3.64 -7.18 3.86
C ASN A 74 -2.75 -6.24 3.01
N ALA A 75 -3.29 -5.09 2.64
CA ALA A 75 -2.55 -4.06 1.91
C ALA A 75 -1.43 -3.45 2.76
N LEU A 76 -1.66 -3.21 4.05
CA LEU A 76 -0.60 -2.77 4.96
C LEU A 76 0.54 -3.79 5.03
N GLN A 77 0.24 -5.07 5.22
CA GLN A 77 1.25 -6.14 5.27
C GLN A 77 2.07 -6.21 3.97
N ARG A 78 1.45 -6.00 2.81
CA ARG A 78 2.12 -5.96 1.50
C ARG A 78 3.01 -4.72 1.34
N LEU A 79 2.58 -3.56 1.84
CA LEU A 79 3.23 -2.26 1.58
C LEU A 79 4.28 -1.87 2.61
N LEU A 80 4.12 -2.23 3.88
CA LEU A 80 5.05 -1.85 4.97
C LEU A 80 6.51 -2.25 4.70
N PRO A 81 6.82 -3.46 4.17
CA PRO A 81 8.20 -3.82 3.85
C PRO A 81 8.87 -2.89 2.84
N ALA A 82 8.10 -2.33 1.89
CA ALA A 82 8.63 -1.43 0.88
C ALA A 82 9.07 -0.08 1.46
N LEU A 83 8.54 0.33 2.63
CA LEU A 83 8.87 1.60 3.25
C LEU A 83 10.32 1.69 3.75
N VAL A 84 10.96 0.53 3.99
CA VAL A 84 12.33 0.45 4.49
C VAL A 84 13.30 1.11 3.52
N ASP A 85 13.09 0.91 2.22
CA ASP A 85 13.94 1.44 1.16
C ASP A 85 13.16 2.49 0.38
N THR A 86 13.04 3.71 0.93
CA THR A 86 12.37 4.83 0.26
C THR A 86 13.37 5.91 -0.14
N TYR A 87 13.04 6.70 -1.16
CA TYR A 87 13.89 7.79 -1.64
C TYR A 87 14.34 8.67 -0.47
N ASN A 88 15.65 8.71 -0.19
CA ASN A 88 16.25 9.47 0.91
C ASN A 88 15.54 9.29 2.27
N ASP A 89 15.15 8.05 2.60
CA ASP A 89 14.50 7.72 3.88
C ASP A 89 13.22 8.52 4.15
N MET A 90 12.50 8.94 3.10
CA MET A 90 11.31 9.78 3.24
C MET A 90 10.19 9.13 4.07
N ALA A 91 10.10 7.80 4.13
CA ALA A 91 9.19 7.10 5.04
C ALA A 91 9.52 7.30 6.53
N PHE A 92 10.73 7.71 6.86
CA PHE A 92 11.16 8.02 8.23
C PHE A 92 11.13 9.52 8.52
N GLY A 93 10.68 10.34 7.57
CA GLY A 93 10.41 11.75 7.80
C GLY A 93 9.29 11.96 8.82
N ASP A 94 9.51 12.86 9.77
CA ASP A 94 8.65 13.10 10.95
C ASP A 94 7.16 13.23 10.58
N ILE A 95 6.83 14.03 9.56
CA ILE A 95 5.43 14.27 9.15
C ILE A 95 4.73 12.98 8.71
N PHE A 96 5.34 12.22 7.80
CA PHE A 96 4.73 10.98 7.31
C PHE A 96 4.69 9.92 8.42
N LEU A 97 5.79 9.74 9.14
CA LEU A 97 5.92 8.72 10.16
C LEU A 97 4.95 8.97 11.32
N HIS A 98 4.76 10.22 11.74
CA HIS A 98 3.79 10.59 12.77
C HIS A 98 2.36 10.25 12.34
N LEU A 99 1.98 10.61 11.11
CA LEU A 99 0.65 10.31 10.56
C LEU A 99 0.43 8.80 10.44
N LEU A 100 1.41 8.07 9.92
CA LEU A 100 1.34 6.63 9.78
C LEU A 100 1.20 5.95 11.14
N THR A 101 2.04 6.32 12.11
CA THR A 101 2.00 5.78 13.48
C THR A 101 0.65 6.06 14.14
N GLY A 102 0.10 7.26 13.95
CA GLY A 102 -1.23 7.61 14.44
C GLY A 102 -2.33 6.70 13.86
N HIS A 103 -2.27 6.39 12.57
CA HIS A 103 -3.22 5.44 11.95
C HIS A 103 -3.01 4.00 12.45
N LEU A 104 -1.76 3.53 12.54
CA LEU A 104 -1.44 2.17 12.98
C LEU A 104 -1.82 1.90 14.44
N THR A 105 -1.69 2.91 15.31
CA THR A 105 -2.06 2.79 16.73
C THR A 105 -3.55 2.44 16.91
N LEU A 106 -4.39 2.85 15.96
CA LEU A 106 -5.83 2.56 15.97
C LEU A 106 -6.19 1.20 15.34
N LEU A 107 -5.19 0.40 14.94
CA LEU A 107 -5.35 -0.93 14.34
C LEU A 107 -5.01 -2.06 15.31
N SER A 108 -4.85 -1.78 16.61
CA SER A 108 -4.54 -2.79 17.64
C SER A 108 -5.45 -4.01 17.57
N ASP A 109 -6.72 -3.81 17.26
CA ASP A 109 -7.71 -4.88 17.21
C ASP A 109 -7.62 -5.71 15.92
N GLU A 110 -7.13 -5.13 14.81
CA GLU A 110 -6.94 -5.81 13.52
C GLU A 110 -5.71 -6.72 13.52
N PHE A 111 -4.67 -6.36 14.29
CA PHE A 111 -3.42 -7.11 14.42
C PHE A 111 -3.33 -7.93 15.73
N GLY A 112 -4.21 -7.69 16.71
CA GLY A 112 -4.16 -8.36 18.01
C GLY A 112 -4.60 -9.83 18.01
N SER A 113 -5.11 -10.34 16.89
CA SER A 113 -5.55 -11.72 16.72
C SER A 113 -4.62 -12.58 15.86
N GLU A 114 -3.46 -12.05 15.44
CA GLU A 114 -2.37 -12.85 14.84
C GLU A 114 -1.51 -13.51 15.93
#